data_AF-A0A969FK19-F1
#
_entry.id   AF-A0A969FK19-F1
#
_cell.length_a   1.000
_cell.length_b   1.000
_cell.length_c   1.000
_cell.angle_alpha   90.00
_cell.angle_beta   90.00
_cell.angle_gamma   90.00
#
_symmetry.space_group_name_H-M   'P 1'
#
loop_
_entity.id
_entity.type
_entity.pdbx_description
1 polymer ?
#
loop_
_entity_poly.entity_id
_entity_poly.type
_entity_poly.pdbx_seq_one_letter_code
_entity_poly.pdbx_strand_id
1 'polypeptide(L)' 'VRYLGTPSTCVQFKPKSTNFALDQIKPGFRLLYLYPDGSYNTQVERVDCIHRLDFAATGY' A
#
# COMPACT_ATOMS: atom_id res chain seq x y z
N VAL A 1 16.01 11.25 8.25
CA VAL A 1 15.77 10.50 6.99
C VAL A 1 14.28 10.36 6.79
N ARG A 2 13.76 10.52 5.56
CA ARG A 2 12.34 10.31 5.21
C ARG A 2 12.22 9.09 4.31
N TYR A 3 11.27 8.20 4.60
CA TYR A 3 10.97 7.01 3.79
C TYR A 3 9.64 7.19 3.06
N LEU A 4 9.62 6.84 1.77
CA LEU A 4 8.41 6.84 0.95
C LEU A 4 8.07 5.40 0.55
N GLY A 5 7.27 4.73 1.37
CA GLY A 5 6.76 3.39 1.06
C GLY A 5 5.67 3.42 0.01
N THR A 6 5.59 2.37 -0.81
CA THR A 6 4.53 2.17 -1.81
C THR A 6 3.67 0.98 -1.40
N PRO A 7 2.35 1.03 -1.61
CA PRO A 7 1.51 -0.14 -1.37
C PRO A 7 1.95 -1.34 -2.23
N SER A 8 1.65 -2.55 -1.75
CA SER A 8 1.79 -3.75 -2.56
C SER A 8 0.76 -3.78 -3.69
N THR A 9 1.06 -4.48 -4.78
CA THR A 9 0.18 -4.65 -5.94
C THR A 9 -0.85 -5.77 -5.78
N CYS A 10 -0.71 -6.64 -4.77
CA CYS A 10 -1.59 -7.79 -4.56
C CYS A 10 -2.38 -7.71 -3.26
N VAL A 11 -1.68 -7.75 -2.12
CA VAL A 11 -2.29 -7.80 -0.77
C VAL A 11 -1.59 -6.81 0.15
N GLN A 12 -2.31 -6.25 1.12
CA GLN A 12 -1.71 -5.39 2.15
C GLN A 12 -1.70 -6.13 3.49
N PHE A 13 -0.64 -5.95 4.28
CA PHE A 13 -0.64 -6.39 5.67
C PHE A 13 -1.28 -5.35 6.57
N LYS A 14 -2.05 -5.81 7.56
CA LYS A 14 -2.73 -4.95 8.51
C LYS A 14 -1.71 -4.23 9.41
N PRO A 15 -1.64 -2.89 9.41
CA PRO A 15 -0.71 -2.16 10.24
C PRO A 15 -0.92 -2.44 11.73
N LYS A 16 0.18 -2.49 12.50
CA LYS A 16 0.17 -2.68 13.96
C LYS A 16 -0.45 -4.02 14.41
N SER A 17 -0.49 -5.03 13.54
CA SER A 17 -0.90 -6.38 13.91
C SER A 17 0.29 -7.16 14.50
N THR A 18 0.10 -7.76 15.68
CA THR A 18 1.10 -8.64 16.30
C THR A 18 1.20 -9.98 15.57
N ASN A 19 0.07 -10.47 15.04
CA ASN A 19 -0.03 -11.71 14.29
C ASN A 19 -0.19 -11.41 12.80
N PHE A 20 0.09 -12.40 11.96
CA PHE A 20 -0.20 -12.32 10.53
C PHE A 20 -1.68 -11.93 10.31
N ALA A 21 -1.90 -10.86 9.56
CA ALA A 21 -3.23 -10.38 9.22
C ALA A 21 -3.18 -9.57 7.93
N LEU A 22 -4.13 -9.84 7.03
CA LEU A 22 -4.33 -9.05 5.81
C LEU A 22 -5.24 -7.85 6.10
N ASP A 23 -4.96 -6.73 5.44
CA ASP A 23 -5.81 -5.54 5.45
C ASP A 23 -6.85 -5.63 4.31
N GLN A 24 -8.00 -4.99 4.51
CA GLN A 24 -9.04 -4.86 3.49
C GLN A 24 -8.75 -3.71 2.51
N ILE A 25 -7.74 -2.88 2.80
CA ILE A 25 -7.27 -1.86 1.88
C ILE A 25 -6.83 -2.48 0.55
N LYS A 26 -7.34 -1.92 -0.55
CA LYS A 26 -7.03 -2.35 -1.92
C LYS A 26 -5.55 -2.13 -2.28
N PRO A 27 -5.02 -2.88 -3.26
CA PRO A 27 -3.75 -2.57 -3.90
C PRO A 27 -3.63 -1.11 -4.33
N GLY A 28 -2.39 -0.66 -4.52
CA GLY A 28 -2.17 0.72 -4.93
C GLY A 28 -0.77 0.98 -5.43
N PHE A 29 -0.55 2.21 -5.84
CA PHE A 29 0.74 2.74 -6.26
C PHE A 29 0.95 4.13 -5.66
N ARG A 30 2.17 4.65 -5.80
CA ARG A 30 2.53 6.00 -5.36
C ARG A 30 2.88 6.85 -6.57
N LEU A 31 2.22 7.99 -6.69
CA LEU A 31 2.60 9.06 -7.61
C LEU A 31 3.62 9.96 -6.93
N LEU A 32 4.64 10.37 -7.70
CA LEU A 32 5.65 11.35 -7.32
C LEU A 32 5.64 12.46 -8.36
N TYR A 33 5.25 13.66 -7.94
CA TYR A 33 5.31 14.87 -8.74
C TYR A 33 6.57 15.62 -8.35
N LEU A 34 7.50 15.78 -9.28
CA LEU A 34 8.78 16.45 -9.07
C LEU A 34 8.72 17.82 -9.75
N TYR A 35 9.18 18.86 -9.06
CA TYR A 35 9.17 20.23 -9.57
C TYR A 35 10.61 20.76 -9.76
N PRO A 36 10.82 21.74 -10.67
CA PRO A 36 12.16 22.26 -10.97
C PRO A 36 12.88 22.94 -9.79
N ASP A 37 12.13 23.42 -8.80
CA ASP A 37 12.66 24.04 -7.58
C ASP A 37 13.18 23.01 -6.55
N GLY A 38 13.14 21.72 -6.89
CA GLY A 38 13.53 20.62 -6.02
C GLY A 38 12.45 20.20 -5.02
N SER A 39 11.28 20.86 -5.03
CA SER A 39 10.13 20.39 -4.27
C SER A 39 9.50 19.16 -4.92
N TYR A 40 8.73 18.41 -4.13
CA TYR A 40 7.95 17.29 -4.65
C TYR A 40 6.64 17.14 -3.89
N ASN A 41 5.63 16.63 -4.60
CA ASN A 41 4.39 16.14 -4.02
C ASN A 41 4.28 14.64 -4.23
N THR A 42 3.55 13.97 -3.35
CA THR A 42 3.33 12.53 -3.46
C THR A 42 1.94 12.13 -3.01
N GLN A 43 1.35 11.18 -3.72
CA GLN A 43 0.01 10.69 -3.46
C GLN A 43 -0.01 9.17 -3.61
N VAL A 44 -0.75 8.49 -2.73
CA VAL A 44 -1.03 7.07 -2.86
C VAL A 44 -2.38 6.91 -3.55
N GLU A 45 -2.39 6.20 -4.67
CA GLU A 45 -3.60 5.84 -5.40
C GLU A 45 -3.95 4.38 -5.13
N ARG A 46 -5.23 4.11 -4.93
CA ARG A 46 -5.75 2.76 -4.73
C ARG A 46 -6.48 2.31 -5.97
N VAL A 47 -6.13 1.12 -6.45
CA VAL A 47 -6.74 0.54 -7.64
C VAL A 47 -7.99 -0.21 -7.23
N ASP A 48 -9.12 0.12 -7.85
CA ASP A 48 -10.30 -0.70 -7.70
C ASP A 48 -10.13 -2.00 -8.47
N CYS A 49 -9.98 -3.11 -7.76
CA CYS A 49 -9.90 -4.43 -8.34
C CYS A 49 -10.74 -5.41 -7.52
N ILE A 50 -11.35 -6.36 -8.22
CA ILE A 50 -12.01 -7.50 -7.58
C ILE A 50 -10.93 -8.54 -7.33
N HIS A 51 -10.48 -8.62 -6.08
CA HIS A 51 -9.56 -9.66 -5.64
C HIS A 51 -10.16 -10.38 -4.44
N ARG A 52 -10.37 -11.69 -4.55
CA ARG A 52 -10.90 -12.49 -3.44
C ARG A 52 -9.74 -12.85 -2.52
N LEU A 53 -9.61 -12.11 -1.42
CA LEU A 53 -8.63 -12.37 -0.38
C LEU A 53 -9.14 -13.43 0.59
N ASP A 54 -8.26 -14.34 1.01
CA ASP A 54 -8.50 -15.21 2.15
C ASP A 54 -8.03 -14.52 3.44
N PHE A 55 -8.96 -13.89 4.14
CA PHE A 55 -8.67 -13.22 5.42
C PHE A 55 -8.48 -14.20 6.58
N ALA A 56 -8.78 -15.49 6.40
CA ALA A 56 -8.53 -16.53 7.40
C ALA A 56 -7.13 -17.14 7.29
N ALA A 57 -6.35 -16.76 6.28
CA ALA A 57 -4.98 -17.18 6.12
C ALA A 57 -4.16 -16.85 7.38
N THR A 58 -3.41 -17.83 7.89
CA THR A 58 -2.55 -17.71 9.07
C THR A 58 -1.07 -17.44 8.71
N GLY A 59 -0.76 -17.37 7.42
CA GLY A 59 0.58 -17.14 6.88
C GLY A 59 0.56 -16.81 5.38
N TYR A 60 1.76 -16.56 4.83
CA TYR A 60 2.01 -16.30 3.41
C TYR A 60 2.64 -17.53 2.73
#